data_AF-A0A8R1IMM7-F1
#
_entry.id   AF-A0A8R1IMM7-F1
#
_cell.length_a   1.000
_cell.length_b   1.000
_cell.length_c   1.000
_cell.angle_alpha   90.00
_cell.angle_beta   90.00
_cell.angle_gamma   90.00
#
_symmetry.space_group_name_H-M   'P 1'
#
loop_
_entity.id
_entity.type
_entity.pdbx_description
1 polymer ?
#
loop_
_entity_poly.entity_id
_entity_poly.type
_entity_poly.pdbx_seq_one_letter_code
_entity_poly.pdbx_strand_id
1 'polypeptide(L)' 'IKRIDYRFERNTMGGLTGHKGSIGVRLQLKSPYSIVFVDSHFMHGPEHYRRRVEQYHTKHIVHVSDGQK' A
#
# COMPACT_ATOMS: atom_id res chain seq x y z
N ILE A 1 -10.41 -4.08 -18.72
CA ILE A 1 -10.12 -3.20 -17.55
C ILE A 1 -11.06 -2.00 -17.63
N LYS A 2 -11.70 -1.61 -16.52
CA LYS A 2 -12.63 -0.47 -16.40
C LYS A 2 -11.91 0.77 -15.85
N ARG A 3 -11.08 0.58 -14.83
CA ARG A 3 -10.38 1.65 -14.11
C ARG A 3 -9.06 1.13 -13.55
N ILE A 4 -8.07 2.00 -13.47
CA ILE A 4 -6.81 1.76 -12.78
C ILE A 4 -6.70 2.82 -11.68
N ASP A 5 -6.55 2.38 -10.43
CA ASP A 5 -6.31 3.24 -9.28
C ASP A 5 -4.95 2.93 -8.67
N TYR A 6 -4.30 3.93 -8.12
CA TYR A 6 -3.05 3.74 -7.39
C TYR A 6 -3.05 4.50 -6.07
N ARG A 7 -2.34 3.97 -5.08
CA ARG A 7 -2.09 4.62 -3.79
C ARG A 7 -0.65 4.43 -3.35
N PHE A 8 -0.14 5.43 -2.65
CA PHE A 8 1.18 5.43 -2.03
C PHE A 8 1.03 5.63 -0.53
N GLU A 9 1.69 4.78 0.25
CA GLU A 9 1.87 4.97 1.70
C GLU A 9 3.36 5.18 1.95
N ARG A 10 3.70 6.21 2.72
CA ARG A 10 5.08 6.52 3.11
C ARG A 10 5.23 6.26 4.60
N ASN A 11 6.23 5.48 4.99
CA ASN A 11 6.32 4.95 6.35
C ASN A 11 7.54 5.48 7.10
N THR A 12 8.37 6.31 6.47
CA THR A 12 9.53 6.94 7.12
C THR A 12 9.22 8.35 7.61
N MET A 13 9.71 8.69 8.80
CA MET A 13 9.51 10.01 9.43
C MET A 13 8.04 10.45 9.46
N GLY A 14 7.10 9.52 9.75
CA GLY A 14 5.67 9.82 9.73
C GLY A 14 5.13 10.21 8.34
N GLY A 15 5.82 9.87 7.26
CA GLY A 15 5.45 10.19 5.88
C GLY A 15 6.26 11.34 5.26
N LEU A 16 7.15 11.99 6.02
CA LEU A 16 7.97 13.12 5.55
C LEU A 16 9.05 12.71 4.55
N THR A 17 9.47 11.44 4.52
CA THR A 17 10.40 10.92 3.48
C THR A 17 9.84 9.67 2.80
N GLY A 18 10.11 9.53 1.50
CA GLY A 18 9.45 8.54 0.62
C GLY A 18 10.25 7.28 0.29
N HIS A 19 11.38 7.02 0.93
CA HIS A 19 12.27 5.90 0.58
C HIS A 19 11.93 4.56 1.28
N LYS A 20 10.85 4.53 2.08
CA LYS A 20 10.21 3.35 2.67
C LYS A 20 8.71 3.54 2.64
N GLY A 21 8.00 2.47 2.36
CA GLY A 21 6.56 2.53 2.16
C GLY A 21 6.06 1.44 1.23
N SER A 22 4.87 1.67 0.67
CA SER A 22 4.21 0.71 -0.19
C SER A 22 3.48 1.41 -1.33
N ILE A 23 3.40 0.71 -2.46
CA ILE A 23 2.68 1.14 -3.65
C ILE A 23 1.62 0.10 -3.94
N GLY A 24 0.36 0.53 -4.07
CA GLY A 24 -0.72 -0.32 -4.53
C GLY A 24 -1.25 0.12 -5.87
N VAL A 25 -1.55 -0.86 -6.73
CA VAL A 25 -2.24 -0.66 -8.00
C VAL A 25 -3.46 -1.57 -8.01
N ARG A 26 -4.65 -0.99 -8.16
CA ARG A 26 -5.90 -1.71 -8.36
C ARG A 26 -6.33 -1.63 -9.81
N LEU A 27 -6.54 -2.78 -10.43
CA LEU A 27 -7.20 -2.93 -11.72
C LEU A 27 -8.66 -3.33 -11.48
N GLN A 28 -9.57 -2.37 -11.64
CA GLN A 28 -11.00 -2.68 -11.66
C GLN A 28 -11.33 -3.30 -13.02
N LEU A 29 -11.92 -4.50 -13.01
CA LEU A 29 -12.31 -5.18 -14.24
C LEU A 29 -13.69 -4.70 -14.69
N LYS A 30 -14.13 -5.11 -15.90
CA LYS A 30 -15.52 -4.86 -16.33
C LYS A 30 -16.50 -5.76 -15.56
N SER A 31 -16.02 -6.90 -15.06
CA SER A 31 -16.69 -7.73 -14.06
C SER A 31 -16.72 -7.04 -12.69
N PRO A 32 -17.52 -7.54 -11.72
CA PRO A 32 -17.50 -7.03 -10.35
C PRO A 32 -16.16 -7.23 -9.61
N TYR A 33 -15.26 -8.07 -10.13
CA TYR A 33 -13.95 -8.33 -9.52
C TYR A 33 -12.92 -7.23 -9.78
N SER A 34 -11.96 -7.12 -8.87
CA SER A 34 -10.78 -6.29 -9.01
C SER A 34 -9.52 -7.09 -8.67
N ILE A 35 -8.41 -6.72 -9.29
CA ILE A 35 -7.07 -7.27 -8.97
C ILE A 35 -6.26 -6.16 -8.31
N VAL A 36 -5.64 -6.43 -7.17
CA VAL A 36 -4.79 -5.48 -6.46
C VAL A 36 -3.39 -6.04 -6.37
N PHE A 37 -2.42 -5.27 -6.84
CA PHE A 37 -0.99 -5.53 -6.66
C PHE A 37 -0.46 -4.57 -5.59
N VAL A 38 0.31 -5.08 -4.64
CA VAL A 38 0.96 -4.27 -3.61
C VAL A 38 2.44 -4.62 -3.58
N ASP A 39 3.28 -3.62 -3.79
CA ASP A 39 4.73 -3.69 -3.57
C ASP A 39 5.09 -2.92 -2.30
N SER A 40 6.11 -3.35 -1.57
CA SER A 40 6.43 -2.82 -0.24
C SER A 40 7.90 -2.89 0.11
N HIS A 41 8.45 -1.75 0.50
CA HIS A 41 9.83 -1.60 0.94
C HIS A 41 9.87 -1.12 2.40
N PHE A 42 10.06 -2.07 3.31
CA PHE A 42 10.08 -1.84 4.75
C PHE A 42 11.47 -1.57 5.32
N MET A 43 11.52 -1.19 6.60
CA MET A 43 12.78 -0.97 7.32
C MET A 43 13.68 -2.22 7.24
N HIS A 44 14.95 -2.00 6.89
CA HIS A 44 16.00 -3.01 6.86
C HIS A 44 16.47 -3.35 8.29
N GLY A 45 17.36 -4.34 8.46
CA GLY A 45 17.93 -4.70 9.77
C GLY A 45 17.09 -5.69 10.58
N PRO A 46 17.68 -6.77 11.14
CA PRO A 46 16.94 -7.78 11.90
C PRO A 46 16.23 -7.21 13.14
N GLU A 47 16.81 -6.21 13.80
CA GLU A 47 16.31 -5.53 15.00
C GLU A 47 14.98 -4.78 14.79
N HIS A 48 14.61 -4.49 13.54
CA HIS A 48 13.39 -3.76 13.19
C HIS A 48 12.18 -4.65 12.90
N TYR A 49 12.19 -5.92 13.33
CA TYR A 49 11.08 -6.86 13.10
C TYR A 49 9.70 -6.30 13.52
N ARG A 50 9.57 -5.80 14.76
CA ARG A 50 8.30 -5.24 15.25
C ARG A 50 7.81 -4.08 14.39
N ARG A 51 8.72 -3.19 13.99
CA ARG A 51 8.39 -2.05 13.12
C ARG A 51 7.95 -2.50 11.72
N ARG A 52 8.51 -3.58 11.16
CA ARG A 52 8.03 -4.15 9.89
C ARG A 52 6.63 -4.74 10.01
N VAL A 53 6.34 -5.39 11.14
CA VAL A 53 4.98 -5.90 11.43
C VAL A 53 3.99 -4.73 11.50
N GLU A 54 4.35 -3.64 12.18
CA GLU A 54 3.55 -2.40 12.18
C GLU A 54 3.36 -1.84 10.76
N GLN A 55 4.43 -1.71 9.98
CA GLN A 55 4.37 -1.27 8.57
C GLN A 55 3.55 -2.19 7.66
N TYR A 56 3.39 -3.47 8.02
CA TYR A 56 2.51 -4.41 7.32
C TYR A 56 1.04 -4.17 7.67
N HIS A 57 0.73 -3.93 8.93
CA HIS A 57 -0.64 -3.73 9.40
C HIS A 57 -1.19 -2.33 9.09
N THR A 58 -0.34 -1.30 8.89
CA THR A 58 -0.80 0.05 8.52
C THR A 58 -1.23 0.16 7.06
N LYS A 59 -1.11 -0.90 6.25
CA LYS A 59 -1.44 -0.88 4.81
C LYS A 59 -2.91 -0.74 4.51
N HIS A 60 -3.38 0.51 4.54
CA HIS A 60 -4.65 0.93 3.95
C HIS A 60 -4.67 0.81 2.41
N ILE A 61 -3.52 0.47 1.80
CA ILE A 61 -3.38 0.25 0.36
C ILE A 61 -4.21 -0.94 -0.13
N VAL A 62 -4.45 -1.97 0.69
CA VAL A 62 -5.31 -3.10 0.29
C VAL A 62 -6.78 -2.67 0.22
N HIS A 63 -7.14 -1.60 0.94
CA HIS A 63 -8.47 -1.02 0.99
C HIS A 63 -8.57 0.16 0.01
N VAL A 64 -8.19 -0.05 -1.26
CA VAL A 64 -8.65 0.84 -2.34
C VAL A 64 -10.15 0.60 -2.48
N SER A 65 -10.94 1.23 -1.62
CA SER A 65 -12.39 1.28 -1.73
C SER A 65 -12.78 2.16 -2.91
N ASP A 66 -13.93 1.86 -3.51
CA ASP A 66 -14.55 2.64 -4.58
C ASP A 66 -15.02 4.00 -4.04
N GLY A 67 -14.08 4.93 -3.82
CA GLY A 67 -14.35 6.27 -3.33
C GLY A 67 -14.81 6.30 -1.87
N GLN A 68 -14.13 7.08 -1.04
CA GLN A 68 -14.87 7.81 -0.03
C GLN A 68 -15.42 9.05 -0.72
N LYS A 69 -16.75 9.23 -0.60
CA LYS A 69 -17.37 10.54 -0.82
C LYS A 69 -16.78 11.56 0.14
#